data_AF-A0A2W2E9H9-F1
#
_entry.id   AF-A0A2W2E9H9-F1
#
_cell.length_a   1.000
_cell.length_b   1.000
_cell.length_c   1.000
_cell.angle_alpha   90.00
_cell.angle_beta   90.00
_cell.angle_gamma   90.00
#
_symmetry.space_group_name_H-M   'P 1'
#
loop_
_entity.id
_entity.type
_entity.pdbx_description
1 polymer ?
#
loop_
_entity_poly.entity_id
_entity_poly.type
_entity_poly.pdbx_seq_one_letter_code
_entity_poly.pdbx_strand_id
1 'polypeptide(L)' 'MKRIVRMMSIVTATTAAALILGSGPASAKVMVIVKTYPGTAAGARACQIDLKLAPPNYFCTRIQATGRNALAYWD' A
#
# COMPACT_ATOMS: atom_id res chain seq x y z
N MET A 1 16.76 34.55 -12.71
CA MET A 1 17.71 33.54 -12.22
C MET A 1 16.92 32.45 -11.51
N LYS A 2 16.86 31.23 -12.10
CA LYS A 2 16.11 30.07 -11.61
C LYS A 2 16.76 29.51 -10.33
N ARG A 3 16.06 29.53 -9.19
CA ARG A 3 16.47 28.76 -8.00
C ARG A 3 15.93 27.34 -8.10
N ILE A 4 16.82 26.44 -8.50
CA ILE A 4 16.62 25.00 -8.50
C ILE A 4 16.67 24.56 -7.03
N VAL A 5 15.52 24.25 -6.45
CA VAL A 5 15.47 23.59 -5.13
C VAL A 5 15.52 22.09 -5.38
N ARG A 6 16.72 21.53 -5.21
CA ARG A 6 16.97 20.10 -5.02
C ARG A 6 16.15 19.63 -3.81
N MET A 7 15.00 19.01 -4.04
CA MET A 7 14.31 18.26 -2.99
C MET A 7 14.72 16.78 -3.11
N MET A 8 15.82 16.45 -2.43
CA MET A 8 16.15 15.08 -2.06
C MET A 8 15.07 14.60 -1.08
N SER A 9 14.18 13.73 -1.53
CA SER A 9 13.25 13.02 -0.63
C SER A 9 13.62 11.55 -0.59
N ILE A 10 14.41 11.29 0.46
CA ILE A 10 14.62 10.05 1.21
C ILE A 10 13.69 8.91 0.77
N VAL A 11 14.30 7.91 0.15
CA VAL A 11 13.72 6.59 -0.12
C VAL A 11 13.43 5.94 1.24
N THR A 12 12.17 5.95 1.67
CA THR A 12 11.73 5.16 2.82
C THR A 12 11.50 3.73 2.36
N ALA A 13 12.49 2.88 2.63
CA ALA A 13 12.37 1.43 2.54
C ALA A 13 11.16 0.98 3.38
N THR A 14 10.08 0.61 2.70
CA THR A 14 8.88 0.08 3.36
C THR A 14 9.08 -1.41 3.52
N THR A 15 9.49 -1.79 4.73
CA THR A 15 9.51 -3.18 5.21
C THR A 15 8.15 -3.82 4.95
N ALA A 16 8.12 -4.86 4.12
CA ALA A 16 6.96 -5.73 3.94
C ALA A 16 6.75 -6.52 5.25
N ALA A 17 5.93 -5.98 6.15
CA ALA A 17 5.43 -6.72 7.28
C ALA A 17 4.29 -7.61 6.79
N ALA A 18 4.61 -8.86 6.44
CA ALA A 18 3.63 -9.92 6.28
C ALA A 18 3.04 -10.23 7.67
N LEU A 19 1.95 -9.55 8.01
CA LEU A 19 1.15 -9.85 9.20
C LEU A 19 0.40 -11.16 8.94
N ILE A 20 1.04 -12.30 9.25
CA ILE A 20 0.38 -13.61 9.31
C ILE A 20 -0.42 -13.64 10.62
N LEU A 21 -1.62 -13.07 10.60
CA LEU A 21 -2.58 -13.15 11.70
C LEU A 21 -3.54 -14.31 11.43
N GLY A 22 -3.29 -15.42 12.13
CA GLY A 22 -4.31 -16.42 12.44
C GLY A 22 -4.42 -17.56 11.45
N SER A 23 -4.14 -18.77 11.93
CA SER A 23 -4.67 -20.02 11.41
C SER A 23 -6.20 -20.02 11.49
N GLY A 24 -6.85 -19.34 10.53
CA GLY A 24 -8.28 -19.42 10.23
C GLY A 24 -8.54 -20.43 9.10
N PRO A 25 -9.78 -20.92 8.95
CA PRO A 25 -10.12 -21.99 8.02
C PRO A 25 -9.67 -21.65 6.60
N ALA A 26 -9.04 -22.62 5.93
CA ALA A 26 -8.43 -22.55 4.59
C ALA A 26 -9.41 -22.32 3.43
N SER A 27 -10.51 -21.60 3.68
CA SER A 27 -11.57 -21.32 2.71
C SER A 27 -12.09 -19.88 2.77
N ALA A 28 -11.41 -18.99 3.50
CA ALA A 28 -11.65 -17.56 3.40
C ALA A 28 -10.64 -16.97 2.41
N LYS A 29 -11.12 -16.27 1.37
CA LYS A 29 -10.23 -15.49 0.48
C LYS A 29 -9.34 -14.60 1.34
N VAL A 30 -8.04 -14.80 1.28
CA VAL A 30 -7.10 -14.10 2.15
C VAL A 30 -6.79 -12.76 1.49
N MET A 31 -7.09 -11.65 2.16
CA MET A 31 -6.65 -10.35 1.69
C MET A 31 -5.15 -10.19 1.96
N VAL A 32 -4.33 -10.30 0.92
CA VAL A 32 -2.88 -10.14 1.03
C VAL A 32 -2.53 -8.67 0.81
N ILE A 33 -1.95 -8.05 1.84
CA ILE A 33 -1.48 -6.66 1.77
C ILE A 33 -0.07 -6.63 1.20
N VAL A 34 0.09 -5.97 0.04
CA VAL A 34 1.36 -5.89 -0.68
C VAL A 34 2.17 -4.67 -0.24
N LYS A 35 1.49 -3.53 -0.06
CA LYS A 35 2.13 -2.26 0.32
C LYS A 35 1.18 -1.37 1.08
N THR A 36 1.69 -0.60 2.04
CA THR A 36 0.89 0.40 2.79
C THR A 36 1.39 1.81 2.55
N TYR A 37 0.46 2.76 2.58
CA TYR A 37 0.67 4.17 2.34
C TYR A 37 0.05 4.98 3.49
N PRO A 38 0.52 6.20 3.75
CA PRO A 38 -0.11 7.09 4.72
C PRO A 38 -1.60 7.29 4.43
N GLY A 39 -2.39 7.46 5.49
CA GLY A 39 -3.84 7.69 5.45
C GLY A 39 -4.26 9.08 4.94
N THR A 40 -3.46 9.67 4.04
CA THR A 40 -3.69 11.01 3.48
C THR A 40 -4.11 10.91 2.02
N ALA A 41 -4.62 12.00 1.44
CA ALA A 41 -4.95 12.06 0.01
C ALA A 41 -3.74 11.75 -0.89
N ALA A 42 -2.53 12.18 -0.48
CA ALA A 42 -1.29 11.86 -1.19
C ALA A 42 -0.98 10.35 -1.15
N GLY A 43 -1.20 9.68 0.00
CA GLY A 43 -1.05 8.23 0.10
C GLY A 43 -2.08 7.45 -0.71
N ALA A 44 -3.32 7.93 -0.78
CA ALA A 44 -4.35 7.35 -1.65
C ALA A 44 -3.96 7.46 -3.13
N ARG A 45 -3.42 8.62 -3.55
CA ARG A 45 -2.91 8.81 -4.91
C ARG A 45 -1.71 7.93 -5.23
N ALA A 46 -0.79 7.77 -4.28
CA ALA A 46 0.36 6.87 -4.43
C ALA A 46 -0.09 5.41 -4.61
N CYS A 47 -1.09 4.96 -3.83
CA CYS A 47 -1.69 3.64 -4.02
C CYS A 47 -2.27 3.47 -5.43
N GLN A 48 -3.02 4.46 -5.91
CA GLN A 48 -3.62 4.42 -7.25
C GLN A 48 -2.57 4.42 -8.38
N ILE A 49 -1.40 5.05 -8.18
CA ILE A 49 -0.30 4.99 -9.14
C ILE A 49 0.29 3.58 -9.16
N ASP A 50 0.58 3.00 -8.00
CA ASP A 50 1.12 1.64 -7.92
C ASP A 50 0.11 0.59 -8.43
N LEU A 51 -1.19 0.81 -8.23
CA LEU A 51 -2.25 -0.04 -8.76
C LEU A 51 -2.25 -0.11 -10.30
N LYS A 52 -1.91 0.99 -10.99
CA LYS A 52 -1.81 0.99 -12.46
C LYS A 52 -0.67 0.14 -12.99
N LEU A 53 0.33 -0.12 -12.15
CA LEU A 53 1.48 -0.98 -12.47
C LEU A 53 1.28 -2.41 -11.94
N ALA A 54 0.25 -2.63 -11.12
CA ALA A 54 -0.01 -3.91 -10.51
C ALA A 54 -0.75 -4.87 -11.48
N PRO A 55 -0.63 -6.19 -11.27
CA PRO A 55 -1.40 -7.18 -12.01
C PRO A 55 -2.92 -6.99 -11.86
N PRO A 56 -3.73 -7.59 -12.75
CA PRO A 56 -5.16 -7.69 -12.51
C PRO A 56 -5.44 -8.37 -11.16
N ASN A 57 -6.56 -8.00 -10.52
CA ASN A 57 -7.01 -8.43 -9.18
C ASN A 57 -6.38 -7.72 -7.97
N TYR A 58 -5.47 -6.78 -8.21
CA TYR A 58 -5.01 -5.87 -7.17
C TYR A 58 -6.01 -4.72 -7.00
N PHE A 59 -6.08 -4.16 -5.79
CA PHE A 59 -6.95 -3.02 -5.47
C PHE A 59 -6.36 -2.19 -4.34
N CYS A 60 -6.75 -0.91 -4.31
CA CYS A 60 -6.45 -0.02 -3.20
C CYS A 60 -7.55 -0.06 -2.16
N THR A 61 -7.20 -0.36 -0.92
CA THR A 61 -8.11 -0.38 0.23
C THR A 61 -7.59 0.51 1.36
N ARG A 62 -8.40 0.76 2.37
CA ARG A 62 -8.01 1.47 3.59
C ARG A 62 -8.07 0.53 4.78
N ILE A 63 -6.95 0.36 5.46
CA ILE A 63 -6.85 -0.44 6.69
C ILE A 63 -7.50 0.36 7.81
N GLN A 64 -8.73 0.01 8.19
CA GLN A 64 -9.50 0.75 9.20
C GLN A 64 -8.76 0.83 10.55
N ALA A 65 -8.08 -0.24 10.96
CA ALA A 65 -7.34 -0.30 12.23
C ALA A 65 -6.20 0.73 12.34
N THR A 66 -5.57 1.12 11.22
CA THR A 66 -4.42 2.04 11.22
C THR A 66 -4.70 3.35 10.48
N GLY A 67 -5.86 3.46 9.82
CA GLY A 67 -6.21 4.58 8.95
C GLY A 67 -5.40 4.68 7.66
N ARG A 68 -4.47 3.75 7.40
CA ARG A 68 -3.54 3.75 6.24
C ARG A 68 -4.22 3.25 4.98
N ASN A 69 -3.76 3.70 3.82
CA ASN A 69 -4.14 3.09 2.55
C ASN A 69 -3.24 1.88 2.28
N ALA A 70 -3.71 0.91 1.51
CA ALA A 70 -2.97 -0.29 1.19
C ALA A 70 -3.30 -0.80 -0.21
N LEU A 71 -2.29 -1.26 -0.93
CA LEU A 71 -2.46 -2.06 -2.13
C LEU A 71 -2.55 -3.52 -1.69
N ALA A 72 -3.64 -4.19 -2.06
CA ALA A 72 -3.92 -5.57 -1.67
C ALA A 72 -4.51 -6.35 -2.84
N TYR A 73 -4.49 -7.67 -2.74
CA TYR A 73 -5.23 -8.57 -3.63
C TYR A 73 -5.87 -9.70 -2.81
N TRP A 74 -6.81 -10.40 -3.42
CA TRP A 74 -7.41 -11.59 -2.82
C TRP A 74 -6.67 -12.83 -3.32
N ASP A 75 -6.12 -13.61 -2.40
CA ASP A 75 -5.59 -14.95 -2.63
C ASP A 75 -6.73 -15.98 -2.46
#